data_AF-A0A9R0B0T6-F1
#
_entry.id   AF-A0A9R0B0T6-F1
#
_cell.length_a   1.000
_cell.length_b   1.000
_cell.length_c   1.000
_cell.angle_alpha   90.00
_cell.angle_beta   90.00
_cell.angle_gamma   90.00
#
_symmetry.space_group_name_H-M   'P 1'
#
loop_
_entity.id
_entity.type
_entity.pdbx_description
1 polymer ?
#
loop_
_entity_poly.entity_id
_entity_poly.type
_entity_poly.pdbx_seq_one_letter_code
_entity_poly.pdbx_strand_id
1 'polypeptide(L)'
;MKEIMENQCFEMNVKVSMGKHKESCEADADLSKYESEIEQARLSYFNKTLVLNRMQIWNVIIEKMIQNDADAEALKELTNQNTEICEKTLKILKETRELQDQITDVQKERLDLKGQIKKKMQEINELKQVKENQGEVQQRAKERAEAVLQKYQKVTTILQNVLRGIILASKVNWRDDPKLRDIAMGLENIPN
;
A
#
# COMPACT_ATOMS: atom_id res chain seq x y z
N MET A 1 19.66 -46.34 2.02
CA MET A 1 20.78 -46.11 1.07
C MET A 1 20.27 -45.64 -0.30
N LYS A 2 19.30 -46.34 -0.91
CA LYS A 2 18.64 -45.94 -2.17
C LYS A 2 18.03 -44.53 -2.14
N GLU A 3 17.28 -44.21 -1.09
CA GLU A 3 16.62 -42.91 -0.88
C GLU A 3 17.61 -41.74 -0.71
N ILE A 4 18.78 -42.01 -0.12
CA ILE A 4 19.86 -41.02 0.03
C ILE A 4 20.49 -40.70 -1.34
N MET A 5 20.70 -41.73 -2.17
CA MET A 5 21.22 -41.53 -3.53
C MET A 5 20.20 -40.83 -4.44
N GLU A 6 18.92 -41.13 -4.30
CA GLU A 6 17.85 -40.44 -5.04
C GLU A 6 17.79 -38.95 -4.68
N ASN A 7 17.90 -38.59 -3.40
CA ASN A 7 17.98 -37.20 -2.97
C ASN A 7 19.24 -36.49 -3.48
N GLN A 8 20.39 -37.17 -3.49
CA GLN A 8 21.63 -36.59 -4.04
C GLN A 8 21.54 -36.37 -5.55
N CYS A 9 20.95 -37.30 -6.30
CA CYS A 9 20.70 -37.14 -7.73
C CYS A 9 19.73 -35.99 -8.01
N PHE A 10 18.69 -35.83 -7.18
CA PHE A 10 17.75 -34.72 -7.27
C PHE A 10 18.44 -33.38 -7.02
N GLU A 11 19.21 -33.24 -5.94
CA GLU A 11 19.97 -32.02 -5.63
C GLU A 11 20.97 -31.66 -6.73
N MET A 12 21.66 -32.66 -7.28
CA MET A 12 22.60 -32.45 -8.39
C MET A 12 21.88 -31.95 -9.65
N ASN A 13 20.71 -32.52 -9.97
CA ASN A 13 19.90 -32.09 -11.11
C ASN A 13 19.37 -30.65 -10.93
N VAL A 14 18.96 -30.28 -9.72
CA VAL A 14 18.54 -28.91 -9.38
C VAL A 14 19.70 -27.92 -9.51
N LYS A 15 20.90 -28.29 -9.06
CA LYS A 15 22.10 -27.43 -9.23
C LYS A 15 22.48 -27.24 -10.69
N VAL A 16 22.40 -28.31 -11.50
CA VAL A 16 22.67 -28.25 -12.94
C VAL A 16 21.60 -27.40 -13.65
N SER A 17 20.33 -27.52 -13.29
CA SER A 17 19.25 -26.72 -13.90
C SER A 17 19.35 -25.24 -13.51
N MET A 18 19.66 -24.93 -12.25
CA MET A 18 19.94 -23.55 -11.80
C MET A 18 21.16 -22.94 -12.49
N GLY A 19 22.24 -23.70 -12.68
CA GLY A 19 23.42 -23.25 -13.41
C GLY A 19 23.12 -22.90 -14.87
N LYS A 20 22.37 -23.78 -15.57
CA LYS A 20 21.92 -23.53 -16.95
C LYS A 20 21.00 -22.32 -17.06
N HIS A 21 20.08 -22.15 -16.11
CA HIS A 21 19.19 -20.98 -16.09
C HIS A 21 19.96 -19.68 -15.84
N LYS A 22 21.01 -19.73 -15.03
CA LYS A 22 21.87 -18.58 -14.74
C LYS A 22 22.72 -18.18 -15.95
N GLU A 23 23.36 -19.13 -16.63
CA GLU A 23 24.11 -18.87 -17.87
C GLU A 23 23.21 -18.33 -19.00
N SER A 24 21.99 -18.86 -19.14
CA SER A 24 20.99 -18.34 -20.07
C SER A 24 20.56 -16.91 -19.74
N CYS A 25 20.38 -16.59 -18.47
CA CYS A 25 19.95 -15.25 -18.03
C CYS A 25 21.06 -14.20 -18.17
N GLU A 26 22.32 -14.60 -17.97
CA GLU A 26 23.50 -13.77 -18.22
C GLU A 26 23.70 -13.53 -19.73
N ALA A 27 23.51 -14.56 -20.57
CA ALA A 27 23.56 -14.42 -22.03
C ALA A 27 22.45 -13.50 -22.58
N ASP A 28 21.23 -13.58 -22.05
CA ASP A 28 20.11 -12.70 -22.43
C ASP A 28 20.34 -11.25 -22.00
N ALA A 29 20.93 -11.03 -20.82
CA ALA A 29 21.30 -9.70 -20.34
C ALA A 29 22.41 -9.08 -21.19
N ASP A 30 23.41 -9.86 -21.58
CA ASP A 30 24.49 -9.43 -22.48
C ASP A 30 23.96 -9.13 -23.89
N LEU A 31 23.05 -9.95 -24.42
CA LEU A 31 22.37 -9.69 -25.69
C LEU A 31 21.59 -8.38 -25.67
N SER A 32 20.80 -8.14 -24.63
CA SER A 32 20.04 -6.89 -24.47
C SER A 32 20.94 -5.66 -24.39
N LYS A 33 22.10 -5.79 -23.74
CA LYS A 33 23.12 -4.74 -23.68
C LYS A 33 23.70 -4.45 -25.06
N TYR A 34 24.11 -5.48 -25.82
CA TYR A 34 24.63 -5.29 -27.17
C TYR A 34 23.59 -4.71 -28.13
N GLU A 35 22.31 -5.11 -28.02
CA GLU A 35 21.21 -4.54 -28.80
C GLU A 35 21.06 -3.03 -28.51
N SER A 36 21.12 -2.64 -27.22
CA SER A 36 21.08 -1.24 -26.83
C SER A 36 22.28 -0.44 -27.36
N GLU A 37 23.49 -1.00 -27.28
CA GLU A 37 24.71 -0.38 -27.80
C GLU A 37 24.66 -0.20 -29.33
N ILE A 38 24.16 -1.21 -30.05
CA ILE A 38 23.98 -1.15 -31.51
C ILE A 38 22.96 -0.08 -31.88
N GLU A 39 21.80 -0.03 -31.22
CA GLU A 39 20.78 0.99 -31.50
C GLU A 39 21.29 2.40 -31.15
N GLN A 40 22.05 2.56 -30.07
CA GLN A 40 22.69 3.83 -29.73
C GLN A 40 23.71 4.25 -30.80
N ALA A 41 24.56 3.33 -31.27
CA ALA A 41 25.53 3.60 -32.32
C ALA A 41 24.84 3.97 -33.65
N ARG A 42 23.76 3.25 -34.00
CA ARG A 42 22.95 3.52 -35.18
C ARG A 42 22.30 4.90 -35.13
N LEU A 43 21.67 5.26 -34.01
CA LEU A 43 21.09 6.58 -33.78
C LEU A 43 22.16 7.67 -33.86
N SER A 44 23.34 7.44 -33.27
CA SER A 44 24.46 8.38 -33.33
C SER A 44 24.91 8.62 -34.78
N TYR A 45 25.11 7.55 -35.55
CA TYR A 45 25.49 7.63 -36.96
C TYR A 45 24.44 8.36 -37.80
N PHE A 46 23.16 8.02 -37.62
CA PHE A 46 22.06 8.65 -38.32
C PHE A 46 22.01 10.17 -38.03
N ASN A 47 22.10 10.55 -36.76
CA ASN A 47 22.08 11.97 -36.36
C ASN A 47 23.27 12.75 -36.92
N LYS A 48 24.48 12.16 -36.89
CA LYS A 48 25.69 12.78 -37.47
C LYS A 48 25.54 12.98 -38.97
N THR A 49 25.07 11.96 -39.69
CA THR A 49 24.81 12.04 -41.14
C THR A 49 23.75 13.09 -41.45
N LEU A 50 22.67 13.16 -40.67
CA LEU A 50 21.61 14.15 -40.85
C LEU A 50 22.12 15.58 -40.67
N VAL A 51 22.93 15.82 -39.63
CA VAL A 51 23.54 17.13 -39.38
C VAL A 51 24.48 17.52 -40.52
N LEU A 52 25.33 16.60 -40.98
CA LEU A 52 26.24 16.83 -42.10
C LEU A 52 25.45 17.21 -43.38
N ASN A 53 24.42 16.44 -43.73
CA ASN A 53 23.60 16.69 -44.91
C ASN A 53 22.90 18.05 -44.82
N ARG A 54 22.35 18.40 -43.65
CA ARG A 54 21.74 19.73 -43.42
C ARG A 54 22.75 20.86 -43.59
N MET A 55 23.96 20.69 -43.06
CA MET A 55 25.04 21.68 -43.19
C MET A 55 25.45 21.88 -44.64
N GLN A 56 25.58 20.79 -45.40
CA GLN A 56 25.91 20.84 -46.83
C GLN A 56 24.81 21.56 -47.64
N ILE A 57 23.54 21.23 -47.40
CA ILE A 57 22.40 21.90 -48.05
C ILE A 57 22.39 23.38 -47.72
N TRP A 58 22.57 23.75 -46.45
CA TRP A 58 22.63 25.15 -46.04
C TRP A 58 23.78 25.91 -46.69
N ASN A 59 24.95 25.28 -46.84
CA ASN A 59 26.08 25.92 -47.52
C ASN A 59 25.73 26.26 -48.99
N VAL A 60 25.11 25.31 -49.71
CA VAL A 60 24.67 25.55 -51.11
C VAL A 60 23.61 26.66 -51.20
N ILE A 61 22.66 26.70 -50.25
CA ILE A 61 21.64 27.76 -50.18
C ILE A 61 22.30 29.14 -49.98
N ILE A 62 23.25 29.24 -49.05
CA ILE A 62 23.98 30.48 -48.76
C ILE A 62 24.77 30.94 -49.99
N GLU A 63 25.51 30.04 -50.63
CA GLU A 63 26.24 30.34 -51.87
C GLU A 63 25.31 30.85 -52.97
N LYS A 64 24.12 30.27 -53.12
CA LYS A 64 23.13 30.72 -54.09
C LYS A 64 22.56 32.11 -53.76
N MET A 65 22.30 32.39 -52.48
CA MET A 65 21.84 33.71 -52.03
C MET A 65 22.89 34.80 -52.26
N ILE A 66 24.18 34.48 -52.14
CA ILE A 66 25.29 35.42 -52.40
C ILE A 66 25.38 35.80 -53.89
N GLN A 67 25.03 34.89 -54.80
CA GLN A 67 25.02 35.16 -56.25
C GLN A 67 24.01 36.26 -56.65
N ASN A 68 23.03 36.56 -55.79
CA ASN A 68 22.08 37.68 -55.89
C ASN A 68 21.39 37.79 -57.27
N ASP A 69 21.00 36.64 -57.82
CA ASP A 69 20.19 36.54 -59.03
C ASP A 69 18.68 36.68 -58.74
N ALA A 70 17.85 36.54 -59.76
CA ALA A 70 16.39 36.66 -59.62
C ALA A 70 15.79 35.65 -58.63
N ASP A 71 16.43 34.49 -58.45
CA ASP A 71 15.97 33.43 -57.54
C ASP A 71 16.43 33.67 -56.10
N ALA A 72 17.48 34.46 -55.88
CA ALA A 72 18.04 34.74 -54.56
C ALA A 72 17.07 35.43 -53.60
N GLU A 73 16.19 36.31 -54.11
CA GLU A 73 15.21 37.01 -53.27
C GLU A 73 14.10 36.07 -52.79
N ALA A 74 13.62 35.17 -53.65
CA ALA A 74 12.68 34.12 -53.27
C ALA A 74 13.29 33.15 -52.24
N LEU A 75 14.58 32.82 -52.39
CA LEU A 75 15.33 31.99 -51.43
C LEU A 75 15.50 32.65 -50.05
N LYS A 76 15.73 33.98 -50.00
CA LYS A 76 15.77 34.73 -48.73
C LYS A 76 14.43 34.68 -48.01
N GLU A 77 13.35 34.95 -48.73
CA GLU A 77 12.01 34.92 -48.15
C GLU A 77 11.66 33.52 -47.60
N LEU A 78 11.93 32.47 -48.37
CA LEU A 78 11.73 31.09 -47.91
C LEU A 78 12.58 30.74 -46.68
N THR A 79 13.82 31.24 -46.63
CA THR A 79 14.72 31.04 -45.48
C THR A 79 14.21 31.74 -44.22
N ASN A 80 13.68 32.96 -44.35
CA ASN A 80 13.05 33.69 -43.25
C ASN A 80 11.84 32.94 -42.71
N GLN A 81 10.95 32.48 -43.60
CA GLN A 81 9.77 31.70 -43.22
C GLN A 81 10.17 30.39 -42.52
N ASN A 82 11.17 29.68 -43.03
CA ASN A 82 11.68 28.46 -42.40
C ASN A 82 12.23 28.73 -41.00
N THR A 83 12.95 29.84 -40.82
CA THR A 83 13.48 30.27 -39.52
C THR A 83 12.35 30.55 -38.53
N GLU A 84 11.32 31.29 -38.96
CA GLU A 84 10.13 31.58 -38.14
C GLU A 84 9.40 30.29 -37.71
N ILE A 85 9.25 29.32 -38.62
CA ILE A 85 8.65 28.02 -38.31
C ILE A 85 9.51 27.24 -37.31
N CYS A 86 10.84 27.25 -37.47
CA CYS A 86 11.75 26.61 -36.52
C CYS A 86 11.64 27.23 -35.13
N GLU A 87 11.56 28.55 -35.01
CA GLU A 87 11.38 29.25 -33.74
C GLU A 87 10.06 28.86 -33.05
N LYS A 88 8.95 28.86 -33.79
CA LYS A 88 7.64 28.42 -33.28
C LYS A 88 7.69 26.95 -32.83
N THR A 89 8.34 26.09 -33.62
CA THR A 89 8.49 24.67 -33.29
C THR A 89 9.31 24.49 -32.01
N LEU A 90 10.42 25.20 -31.86
CA LEU A 90 11.27 25.16 -30.66
C LEU A 90 10.49 25.61 -29.42
N LYS A 91 9.66 26.65 -29.54
CA LYS A 91 8.79 27.11 -28.45
C LYS A 91 7.83 26.01 -28.01
N ILE A 92 7.10 25.40 -28.95
CA ILE A 92 6.16 24.31 -28.66
C ILE A 92 6.87 23.10 -28.03
N LEU A 93 8.05 22.73 -28.53
CA LEU A 93 8.84 21.63 -27.97
C LEU A 93 9.28 21.91 -26.52
N LYS A 94 9.63 23.16 -26.21
CA LYS A 94 9.98 23.57 -24.85
C LYS A 94 8.77 23.48 -23.92
N GLU A 95 7.64 24.05 -24.32
CA GLU A 95 6.39 24.00 -23.55
C GLU A 95 5.92 22.55 -23.32
N THR A 96 6.06 21.69 -24.34
CA THR A 96 5.72 20.26 -24.23
C THR A 96 6.60 19.55 -23.20
N ARG A 97 7.91 19.83 -23.18
CA ARG A 97 8.82 19.25 -22.17
C ARG A 97 8.47 19.72 -20.76
N GLU A 98 8.22 21.02 -20.58
CA GLU A 98 7.81 21.57 -19.28
C GLU A 98 6.51 20.93 -18.78
N LEU A 99 5.51 20.74 -19.66
CA LEU A 99 4.28 20.04 -19.31
C LEU A 99 4.53 18.56 -18.98
N GLN A 100 5.43 17.90 -19.70
CA GLN A 100 5.77 16.50 -19.44
C GLN A 100 6.48 16.31 -18.10
N ASP A 101 7.35 17.25 -17.72
CA ASP A 101 7.98 17.28 -16.40
C ASP A 101 6.93 17.49 -15.29
N GLN A 102 6.01 18.45 -15.46
CA GLN A 102 4.90 18.66 -14.53
C GLN A 102 4.01 17.42 -14.37
N ILE A 103 3.66 16.75 -15.48
CA ILE A 103 2.91 15.48 -15.44
C ILE A 103 3.67 14.43 -14.62
N THR A 104 4.98 14.33 -14.82
CA THR A 104 5.84 13.38 -14.12
C THR A 104 5.85 13.65 -12.61
N ASP A 105 5.91 14.92 -12.20
CA ASP A 105 5.88 15.29 -10.79
C ASP A 105 4.52 15.02 -10.14
N VAL A 106 3.42 15.35 -10.81
CA VAL A 106 2.07 14.99 -10.35
C VAL A 106 1.90 13.48 -10.21
N GLN A 107 2.48 12.69 -11.12
CA GLN A 107 2.46 11.23 -11.01
C GLN A 107 3.24 10.71 -9.79
N LYS A 108 4.38 11.33 -9.45
CA LYS A 108 5.13 11.00 -8.22
C LYS A 108 4.32 11.33 -6.97
N GLU A 109 3.75 12.53 -6.89
CA GLU A 109 2.91 12.95 -5.76
C GLU A 109 1.72 12.02 -5.57
N ARG A 110 1.05 11.64 -6.66
CA ARG A 110 -0.06 10.67 -6.63
C ARG A 110 0.37 9.32 -6.08
N LEU A 111 1.55 8.83 -6.45
CA LEU A 111 2.08 7.56 -5.94
C LEU A 111 2.40 7.63 -4.44
N ASP A 112 2.98 8.74 -3.99
CA ASP A 112 3.25 8.96 -2.58
C ASP A 112 1.95 9.01 -1.76
N LEU A 113 0.97 9.81 -2.18
CA LEU A 113 -0.35 9.88 -1.55
C LEU A 113 -1.04 8.51 -1.49
N LYS A 114 -0.95 7.71 -2.57
CA LYS A 114 -1.48 6.34 -2.57
C LYS A 114 -0.79 5.46 -1.52
N GLY A 115 0.51 5.64 -1.34
CA GLY A 115 1.29 4.99 -0.28
C GLY A 115 0.81 5.41 1.13
N GLN A 116 0.60 6.71 1.35
CA GLN A 116 0.10 7.25 2.62
C GLN A 116 -1.31 6.74 2.94
N ILE A 117 -2.24 6.74 1.96
CA ILE A 117 -3.59 6.20 2.12
C ILE A 117 -3.55 4.73 2.53
N LYS A 118 -2.69 3.92 1.89
CA LYS A 118 -2.54 2.50 2.24
C LYS A 118 -2.09 2.32 3.69
N LYS A 119 -1.11 3.11 4.15
CA LYS A 119 -0.65 3.09 5.55
C LYS A 119 -1.78 3.47 6.52
N LYS A 120 -2.50 4.56 6.22
CA LYS A 120 -3.64 5.01 7.06
C LYS A 120 -4.76 3.98 7.12
N MET A 121 -5.02 3.27 6.03
CA MET A 121 -6.01 2.18 6.01
C MET A 121 -5.57 1.00 6.89
N GLN A 122 -4.28 0.67 6.92
CA GLN A 122 -3.73 -0.34 7.82
C GLN A 122 -3.89 0.07 9.29
N GLU A 123 -3.50 1.30 9.64
CA GLU A 123 -3.68 1.86 10.98
C GLU A 123 -5.15 1.82 11.45
N ILE A 124 -6.09 2.20 10.57
CA ILE A 124 -7.54 2.14 10.88
C ILE A 124 -7.98 0.71 11.17
N ASN A 125 -7.52 -0.26 10.37
CA ASN A 125 -7.89 -1.66 10.54
C ASN A 125 -7.33 -2.24 11.86
N GLU A 126 -6.08 -1.92 12.20
CA GLU A 126 -5.46 -2.30 13.47
C GLU A 126 -6.21 -1.71 14.66
N LEU A 127 -6.56 -0.41 14.62
CA LEU A 127 -7.36 0.24 15.66
C LEU A 127 -8.74 -0.39 15.81
N LYS A 128 -9.39 -0.76 14.70
CA LYS A 128 -10.68 -1.45 14.72
C LYS A 128 -10.58 -2.80 15.41
N GLN A 129 -9.55 -3.59 15.09
CA GLN A 129 -9.31 -4.89 15.71
C GLN A 129 -9.04 -4.76 17.22
N VAL A 130 -8.26 -3.75 17.64
CA VAL A 130 -8.03 -3.48 19.08
C VAL A 130 -9.34 -3.15 19.79
N LYS A 131 -10.19 -2.32 19.18
CA LYS A 131 -11.49 -1.95 19.77
C LYS A 131 -12.45 -3.14 19.88
N GLU A 132 -12.49 -4.00 18.87
CA GLU A 132 -13.28 -5.24 18.89
C GLU A 132 -12.80 -6.17 20.02
N ASN A 133 -11.48 -6.40 20.12
CA ASN A 133 -10.89 -7.20 21.19
C ASN A 133 -11.19 -6.63 22.59
N GLN A 134 -11.13 -5.30 22.76
CA GLN A 134 -11.48 -4.65 24.03
C GLN A 134 -12.96 -4.84 24.38
N GLY A 135 -13.85 -4.76 23.38
CA GLY A 135 -15.28 -5.03 23.55
C GLY A 135 -15.54 -6.46 24.03
N GLU A 136 -14.87 -7.45 23.43
CA GLU A 136 -14.97 -8.84 23.88
C GLU A 136 -14.48 -9.05 25.31
N VAL A 137 -13.37 -8.41 25.69
CA VAL A 137 -12.82 -8.48 27.05
C VAL A 137 -13.80 -7.87 28.06
N GLN A 138 -14.39 -6.72 27.76
CA GLN A 138 -15.39 -6.08 28.61
C GLN A 138 -16.64 -6.94 28.77
N GLN A 139 -17.11 -7.55 27.68
CA GLN A 139 -18.27 -8.44 27.71
C GLN A 139 -18.03 -9.68 28.58
N ARG A 140 -16.87 -10.34 28.43
CA ARG A 140 -16.48 -11.49 29.27
C ARG A 140 -16.34 -11.11 30.75
N ALA A 141 -15.83 -9.91 31.04
CA ALA A 141 -15.72 -9.42 32.40
C ALA A 141 -17.11 -9.22 33.04
N LYS A 142 -18.05 -8.66 32.28
CA LYS A 142 -19.45 -8.47 32.71
C LYS A 142 -20.14 -9.81 33.00
N GLU A 143 -20.04 -10.78 32.09
CA GLU A 143 -20.61 -12.12 32.26
C GLU A 143 -20.07 -12.82 33.52
N ARG A 144 -18.76 -12.70 33.79
CA ARG A 144 -18.16 -13.22 35.03
C ARG A 144 -18.71 -12.53 36.27
N ALA A 145 -18.84 -11.21 36.26
CA ALA A 145 -19.38 -10.45 37.38
C ALA A 145 -20.84 -10.83 37.67
N GLU A 146 -21.67 -10.98 36.63
CA GLU A 146 -23.07 -11.44 36.74
C GLU A 146 -23.15 -12.87 37.31
N ALA A 147 -22.31 -13.79 36.84
CA ALA A 147 -22.28 -15.16 37.36
C ALA A 147 -21.89 -15.22 38.85
N VAL A 148 -20.92 -14.40 39.26
CA VAL A 148 -20.52 -14.28 40.67
C VAL A 148 -21.65 -13.69 41.51
N LEU A 149 -22.30 -12.63 41.03
CA LEU A 149 -23.43 -12.01 41.71
C LEU A 149 -24.57 -13.00 41.91
N GLN A 150 -24.96 -13.74 40.86
CA GLN A 150 -26.00 -14.77 40.94
C GLN A 150 -25.65 -15.88 41.94
N LYS A 151 -24.37 -16.28 42.01
CA LYS A 151 -23.91 -17.28 43.00
C LYS A 151 -24.11 -16.76 44.42
N TYR A 152 -23.70 -15.53 44.70
CA TYR A 152 -23.87 -14.93 46.03
C TYR A 152 -25.33 -14.68 46.37
N GLN A 153 -26.15 -14.24 45.42
CA GLN A 153 -27.61 -14.12 45.60
C GLN A 153 -28.22 -15.47 46.03
N LYS A 154 -27.91 -16.56 45.33
CA LYS A 154 -28.38 -17.92 45.70
C LYS A 154 -27.95 -18.33 47.10
N VAL A 155 -26.69 -18.11 47.47
CA VAL A 155 -26.18 -18.42 48.81
C VAL A 155 -26.90 -17.61 49.86
N THR A 156 -27.11 -16.31 49.64
CA THR A 156 -27.85 -15.44 50.54
C THR A 156 -29.30 -15.91 50.70
N THR A 157 -29.99 -16.29 49.62
CA THR A 157 -31.35 -16.83 49.69
C THR A 157 -31.40 -18.12 50.51
N ILE A 158 -30.44 -19.03 50.32
CA ILE A 158 -30.34 -20.26 51.12
C ILE A 158 -30.15 -19.91 52.60
N LEU A 159 -29.22 -19.00 52.92
CA LEU A 159 -28.93 -18.60 54.29
C LEU A 159 -30.14 -17.93 54.95
N GLN A 160 -30.84 -17.05 54.23
CA GLN A 160 -32.10 -16.44 54.67
C GLN A 160 -33.14 -17.52 55.00
N ASN A 161 -33.33 -18.50 54.11
CA ASN A 161 -34.29 -19.59 54.32
C ASN A 161 -33.92 -20.47 55.53
N VAL A 162 -32.64 -20.78 55.71
CA VAL A 162 -32.15 -21.55 56.87
C VAL A 162 -32.39 -20.77 58.16
N LEU A 163 -32.06 -19.48 58.20
CA LEU A 163 -32.27 -18.62 59.37
C LEU A 163 -33.76 -18.49 59.72
N ARG A 164 -34.64 -18.33 58.73
CA ARG A 164 -36.09 -18.38 58.93
C ARG A 164 -36.53 -19.71 59.58
N GLY A 165 -36.04 -20.84 59.06
CA GLY A 165 -36.35 -22.17 59.60
C GLY A 165 -35.92 -22.32 61.06
N ILE A 166 -34.73 -21.82 61.42
CA ILE A 166 -34.22 -21.82 62.81
C ILE A 166 -35.10 -20.96 63.71
N ILE A 167 -35.45 -19.75 63.30
CA ILE A 167 -36.31 -18.84 64.09
C ILE A 167 -37.66 -19.50 64.36
N LEU A 168 -38.30 -20.09 63.34
CA LEU A 168 -39.58 -20.78 63.49
C LEU A 168 -39.47 -22.02 64.41
N ALA A 169 -38.39 -22.80 64.31
CA ALA A 169 -38.17 -23.98 65.12
C ALA A 169 -37.81 -23.67 66.59
N SER A 170 -37.22 -22.50 66.86
CA SER A 170 -36.77 -22.10 68.19
C SER A 170 -37.89 -21.89 69.22
N LYS A 171 -39.16 -21.82 68.78
CA LYS A 171 -40.35 -21.56 69.63
C LYS A 171 -40.26 -20.30 70.50
N VAL A 172 -39.30 -19.40 70.22
CA VAL A 172 -39.22 -18.07 70.82
C VAL A 172 -40.40 -17.26 70.28
N ASN A 173 -41.09 -16.51 71.14
CA ASN A 173 -42.23 -15.69 70.74
C ASN A 173 -41.76 -14.39 70.04
N TRP A 174 -41.16 -14.56 68.86
CA TRP A 174 -40.55 -13.52 68.05
C TRP A 174 -41.55 -12.45 67.57
N ARG A 175 -42.86 -12.74 67.67
CA ARG A 175 -43.94 -11.81 67.33
C ARG A 175 -44.07 -10.66 68.34
N ASP A 176 -43.72 -10.92 69.59
CA ASP A 176 -43.88 -9.98 70.70
C ASP A 176 -42.61 -9.16 70.96
N ASP A 177 -41.45 -9.58 70.45
CA ASP A 177 -40.22 -8.77 70.43
C ASP A 177 -40.13 -7.97 69.11
N PRO A 178 -40.23 -6.63 69.16
CA PRO A 178 -40.18 -5.79 67.97
C PRO A 178 -38.92 -5.98 67.13
N LYS A 179 -37.76 -6.21 67.77
CA LYS A 179 -36.47 -6.36 67.06
C LYS A 179 -36.41 -7.69 66.32
N LEU A 180 -36.89 -8.76 66.94
CA LEU A 180 -36.95 -10.08 66.30
C LEU A 180 -38.01 -10.13 65.20
N ARG A 181 -39.13 -9.45 65.39
CA ARG A 181 -40.16 -9.28 64.36
C ARG A 181 -39.61 -8.58 63.12
N ASP A 182 -38.88 -7.48 63.31
CA ASP A 182 -38.31 -6.71 62.19
C ASP A 182 -37.25 -7.52 61.43
N ILE A 183 -36.44 -8.34 62.14
CA ILE A 183 -35.50 -9.28 61.51
C ILE A 183 -36.25 -10.37 60.74
N ALA A 184 -37.28 -10.98 61.33
CA ALA A 184 -38.06 -12.03 60.68
C ALA A 184 -38.81 -11.53 59.43
N MET A 185 -39.42 -10.34 59.50
CA MET A 185 -40.07 -9.71 58.35
C MET A 185 -39.06 -9.23 57.29
N GLY A 186 -37.90 -8.71 57.70
CA GLY A 186 -36.82 -8.35 56.78
C GLY A 186 -36.27 -9.54 56.00
N LEU A 187 -36.36 -10.75 56.57
CA LEU A 187 -36.00 -11.96 55.87
C LEU A 187 -37.01 -12.32 54.79
N GLU A 188 -38.28 -11.88 54.79
CA GLU A 188 -39.34 -12.27 53.83
C GLU A 188 -39.11 -11.71 52.41
N ASN A 189 -38.51 -10.53 52.29
CA ASN A 189 -38.25 -9.88 51.01
C ASN A 189 -36.94 -10.39 50.38
N ILE A 190 -37.06 -11.10 49.27
CA ILE A 190 -35.91 -11.44 48.42
C ILE A 190 -35.58 -10.17 47.62
N PRO A 191 -34.39 -9.55 47.77
CA PRO A 191 -34.02 -8.44 46.92
C PRO A 191 -33.87 -8.95 45.48
N ASN A 192 -34.63 -8.36 44.55
CA ASN A 192 -34.44 -8.56 43.10
C ASN A 192 -33.08 -8.02 42.66
#